data_AF-A0AAD9QAV4-F1
#
_entry.id   AF-A0AAD9QAV4-F1
#
_cell.length_a   1.000
_cell.length_b   1.000
_cell.length_c   1.000
_cell.angle_alpha   90.00
_cell.angle_beta   90.00
_cell.angle_gamma   90.00
#
_symmetry.space_group_name_H-M   'P 1'
#
loop_
_entity.id
_entity.type
_entity.pdbx_description
1 polymer ?
#
loop_
_entity_poly.entity_id
_entity_poly.type
_entity_poly.pdbx_seq_one_letter_code
_entity_poly.pdbx_strand_id
1 'polypeptide(L)'
;MVYYTKIFLKFPKKFWDDSEFILHISKQGTGHFPHFQNLDRPGFFEGSRMLLATVTGDVALRIEAQDDSKTLDEIMQVLRNMYGDGIPNATEIVVSKWSQNPYVRGSWSDPVVGTDHSAHANMARPIKNLFFGGEAVHGEWYGFMQGAYYSAREQANEIASLIRRKKRARQRLVLRVTSVCVPQ
;
A
#
# COMPACT_ATOMS: atom_id res chain seq x y z
N MET A 1 8.77 -0.67 -7.45
CA MET A 1 7.67 -1.20 -6.60
C MET A 1 8.26 -1.46 -5.24
N VAL A 2 7.62 -0.99 -4.17
CA VAL A 2 8.07 -1.23 -2.81
C VAL A 2 7.57 -2.57 -2.31
N TYR A 3 8.43 -3.28 -1.58
CA TYR A 3 8.06 -4.44 -0.78
C TYR A 3 8.15 -4.06 0.70
N TYR A 4 6.99 -3.97 1.34
CA TYR A 4 6.82 -3.56 2.73
C TYR A 4 5.83 -4.50 3.40
N THR A 5 6.32 -5.30 4.34
CA THR A 5 5.54 -6.33 5.02
C THR A 5 5.34 -5.97 6.48
N LYS A 6 4.08 -5.96 6.91
CA LYS A 6 3.66 -5.82 8.30
C LYS A 6 3.39 -7.19 8.89
N ILE A 7 3.92 -7.43 10.08
CA ILE A 7 3.77 -8.68 10.82
C ILE A 7 3.20 -8.37 12.19
N PHE A 8 1.95 -8.76 12.42
CA PHE A 8 1.28 -8.57 13.70
C PHE A 8 1.49 -9.80 14.58
N LEU A 9 1.82 -9.57 15.85
CA LEU A 9 2.07 -10.62 16.84
C LEU A 9 1.20 -10.35 18.06
N LYS A 10 0.43 -11.35 18.48
CA LYS A 10 -0.38 -11.30 19.70
C LYS A 10 0.30 -12.07 20.82
N PHE A 11 0.38 -11.50 22.01
CA PHE A 11 0.95 -12.16 23.19
C PHE A 11 -0.09 -12.36 24.30
N PRO A 12 0.10 -13.39 25.14
CA PRO A 12 -0.79 -13.62 26.29
C PRO A 12 -0.55 -12.58 27.40
N LYS A 13 0.66 -12.02 27.52
CA LYS A 13 1.01 -10.94 28.44
C LYS A 13 2.08 -10.03 27.83
N LYS A 14 2.03 -8.75 28.19
CA LYS A 14 3.07 -7.77 27.87
C LYS A 14 4.35 -8.07 28.65
N PHE A 15 5.49 -7.95 27.99
CA PHE A 15 6.83 -8.11 28.58
C PHE A 15 7.82 -7.00 28.18
N TRP A 16 7.37 -6.06 27.34
CA TRP A 16 8.11 -4.86 26.93
C TRP A 16 7.62 -3.63 27.71
N ASP A 17 8.32 -2.51 27.58
CA ASP A 17 7.95 -1.23 28.22
C ASP A 17 6.87 -0.46 27.43
N ASP A 18 6.60 0.80 27.81
CA ASP A 18 5.63 1.67 27.13
C ASP A 18 6.20 2.46 25.95
N SER A 19 7.44 2.18 25.53
CA SER A 19 8.03 2.83 24.36
C SER A 19 7.22 2.53 23.11
N GLU A 20 7.10 3.52 22.22
CA GLU A 20 6.39 3.35 20.95
C GLU A 20 7.11 2.39 20.02
N PHE A 21 8.44 2.45 20.01
CA PHE A 21 9.29 1.63 19.17
C PHE A 21 10.33 0.88 20.01
N ILE A 22 10.52 -0.38 19.65
CA ILE A 22 11.58 -1.25 20.14
C ILE A 22 12.51 -1.48 18.96
N LEU A 23 13.77 -1.04 19.09
CA LEU A 23 14.75 -1.12 18.00
C LEU A 23 15.65 -2.34 18.18
N HIS A 24 15.97 -3.01 17.07
CA HIS A 24 16.82 -4.20 17.05
C HIS A 24 17.91 -4.04 15.98
N ILE A 25 19.15 -4.24 16.39
CA ILE A 25 20.32 -4.21 15.50
C ILE A 25 20.77 -5.64 15.26
N SER A 26 20.43 -6.18 14.08
CA SER A 26 20.79 -7.54 13.72
C SER A 26 22.22 -7.66 13.19
N LYS A 27 22.92 -8.72 13.61
CA LYS A 27 24.19 -9.14 12.99
C LYS A 27 24.00 -9.79 11.61
N GLN A 28 22.78 -10.17 11.26
CA GLN A 28 22.45 -10.84 9.99
C GLN A 28 22.15 -9.85 8.85
N GLY A 29 22.17 -8.54 9.13
CA GLY A 29 21.92 -7.48 8.14
C GLY A 29 20.87 -6.47 8.60
N THR A 30 20.87 -5.29 7.98
CA THR A 30 20.06 -4.13 8.39
C THR A 30 18.54 -4.33 8.28
N GLY A 31 18.07 -5.27 7.45
CA GLY A 31 16.65 -5.53 7.24
C GLY A 31 16.03 -6.62 8.13
N HIS A 32 16.82 -7.31 8.94
CA HIS A 32 16.34 -8.46 9.73
C HIS A 32 15.64 -8.02 11.03
N PHE A 33 14.32 -7.84 10.94
CA PHE A 33 13.44 -7.36 12.02
C PHE A 33 14.03 -6.14 12.76
N PRO A 34 14.20 -5.01 12.07
CA PRO A 34 14.93 -3.85 12.61
C PRO A 34 14.18 -3.10 13.72
N HIS A 35 12.85 -3.21 13.74
CA HIS A 35 12.04 -2.60 14.79
C HIS A 35 10.71 -3.33 14.99
N PHE A 36 10.15 -3.11 16.18
CA PHE A 36 8.80 -3.47 16.55
C PHE A 36 8.07 -2.22 17.04
N GLN A 37 6.84 -2.01 16.62
CA GLN A 37 5.95 -0.97 17.14
C GLN A 37 5.04 -1.57 18.21
N ASN A 38 4.96 -0.88 19.35
CA ASN A 38 4.11 -1.25 20.47
C ASN A 38 2.67 -0.82 20.21
N LEU A 39 1.81 -1.78 19.86
CA LEU A 39 0.39 -1.48 19.65
C LEU A 39 -0.37 -1.39 20.98
N ASP A 40 0.17 -1.95 22.06
CA ASP A 40 -0.43 -2.00 23.40
C ASP A 40 -0.17 -0.74 24.26
N ARG A 41 0.30 0.34 23.65
CA ARG A 41 0.60 1.58 24.37
C ARG A 41 -0.67 2.36 24.72
N PRO A 42 -0.64 3.21 25.78
CA PRO A 42 -1.72 4.10 26.11
C PRO A 42 -2.18 4.97 24.93
N GLY A 43 -3.49 5.10 24.73
CA GLY A 43 -4.12 5.90 23.68
C GLY A 43 -4.01 5.33 22.26
N PHE A 44 -3.58 4.08 22.08
CA PHE A 44 -3.51 3.43 20.77
C PHE A 44 -4.41 2.19 20.69
N PHE A 45 -3.92 1.01 21.07
CA PHE A 45 -4.73 -0.21 21.24
C PHE A 45 -4.45 -0.85 22.59
N GLU A 46 -4.80 -0.14 23.67
CA GLU A 46 -4.61 -0.61 25.05
C GLU A 46 -5.26 -1.96 25.31
N GLY A 47 -4.54 -2.86 25.99
CA GLY A 47 -4.98 -4.23 26.25
C GLY A 47 -4.82 -5.17 25.06
N SER A 48 -4.36 -4.68 23.90
CA SER A 48 -4.12 -5.52 22.72
C SER A 48 -3.00 -6.51 22.95
N ARG A 49 -1.99 -6.21 23.77
CA ARG A 49 -0.80 -7.08 23.96
C ARG A 49 -0.18 -7.48 22.61
N MET A 50 -0.12 -6.52 21.68
CA MET A 50 0.35 -6.76 20.33
C MET A 50 1.61 -5.96 20.00
N LEU A 51 2.49 -6.59 19.23
CA LEU A 51 3.61 -5.94 18.56
C LEU A 51 3.40 -6.00 17.05
N LEU A 52 3.84 -4.96 16.35
CA LEU A 52 3.93 -4.93 14.89
C LEU A 52 5.41 -4.90 14.50
N ALA A 53 5.89 -5.96 13.86
CA ALA A 53 7.19 -5.94 13.19
C ALA A 53 7.03 -5.48 11.75
N THR A 54 8.03 -4.76 11.23
CA THR A 54 8.08 -4.34 9.83
C THR A 54 9.38 -4.80 9.20
N VAL A 55 9.29 -5.40 8.02
CA VAL A 55 10.44 -5.73 7.16
C VAL A 55 10.21 -5.19 5.75
N THR A 56 11.30 -4.91 5.04
CA THR A 56 11.26 -4.28 3.71
C THR A 56 12.19 -4.99 2.72
N GLY A 57 12.02 -4.68 1.43
CA GLY A 57 12.92 -5.15 0.36
C GLY A 57 13.02 -6.67 0.27
N ASP A 58 14.24 -7.19 0.12
CA ASP A 58 14.49 -8.62 -0.04
C ASP A 58 14.06 -9.43 1.19
N VAL A 59 14.13 -8.85 2.39
CA VAL A 59 13.65 -9.50 3.61
C VAL A 59 12.13 -9.64 3.57
N ALA A 60 11.40 -8.61 3.14
CA ALA A 60 9.96 -8.70 2.94
C ALA A 60 9.59 -9.82 1.96
N LEU A 61 10.25 -9.87 0.79
CA LEU A 61 10.00 -10.94 -0.19
C LEU A 61 10.24 -12.35 0.37
N ARG A 62 11.34 -12.54 1.12
CA ARG A 62 11.65 -13.81 1.80
C ARG A 62 10.59 -14.17 2.83
N ILE A 63 10.18 -13.22 3.66
CA ILE A 63 9.16 -13.43 4.70
C ILE A 63 7.80 -13.77 4.07
N GLU A 64 7.41 -13.09 2.99
CA GLU A 64 6.13 -13.37 2.33
C GLU A 64 6.10 -14.74 1.65
N ALA A 65 7.26 -15.26 1.24
CA ALA A 65 7.41 -16.56 0.58
C ALA A 65 7.57 -17.75 1.55
N GLN A 66 7.70 -17.50 2.86
CA GLN A 66 7.86 -18.56 3.87
C GLN A 66 6.61 -18.77 4.71
N ASP A 67 6.59 -19.88 5.45
CA ASP A 67 5.52 -20.18 6.39
C ASP A 67 5.53 -19.23 7.58
N ASP A 68 4.33 -18.90 8.05
CA ASP A 68 4.13 -17.97 9.16
C ASP A 68 4.71 -18.52 10.47
N SER A 69 4.71 -19.85 10.67
CA SER A 69 5.34 -20.51 11.83
C SER A 69 6.86 -20.27 11.88
N LYS A 70 7.53 -20.40 10.73
CA LYS A 70 8.97 -20.13 10.63
C LYS A 70 9.26 -18.65 10.88
N THR A 71 8.43 -17.75 10.35
CA THR A 71 8.53 -16.31 10.62
C THR A 71 8.36 -16.02 12.11
N LEU A 72 7.39 -16.65 12.76
CA LEU A 72 7.15 -16.52 14.20
C LEU A 72 8.36 -17.00 15.01
N ASP A 73 8.96 -18.14 14.66
CA ASP A 73 10.14 -18.68 15.33
C ASP A 73 11.34 -17.73 15.21
N GLU A 74 11.60 -17.18 14.02
CA GLU A 74 12.67 -16.19 13.79
C GLU A 74 12.47 -14.93 14.65
N ILE A 75 11.23 -14.42 14.70
CA ILE A 75 10.89 -13.25 15.52
C ILE A 75 11.04 -13.55 17.01
N MET A 76 10.58 -14.72 17.47
CA MET A 76 10.69 -15.11 18.88
C MET A 76 12.15 -15.26 19.30
N GLN A 77 13.04 -15.72 18.42
CA GLN A 77 14.49 -15.72 18.67
C GLN A 77 15.03 -14.29 18.85
N VAL A 78 14.64 -13.36 17.98
CA VAL A 78 15.03 -11.94 18.11
C VAL A 78 14.54 -11.38 19.44
N LEU A 79 13.27 -11.57 19.79
CA LEU A 79 12.70 -11.04 21.04
C LEU A 79 13.33 -11.67 22.29
N ARG A 80 13.66 -12.96 22.28
CA ARG A 80 14.39 -13.62 23.38
C ARG A 80 15.82 -13.12 23.51
N ASN A 81 16.50 -12.82 22.41
CA ASN A 81 17.83 -12.22 22.47
C ASN A 81 17.80 -10.82 23.12
N MET A 82 16.68 -10.10 22.99
CA MET A 82 16.50 -8.76 23.56
C MET A 82 16.03 -8.77 25.02
N TYR A 83 15.07 -9.66 25.34
CA TYR A 83 14.34 -9.66 26.62
C TYR A 83 14.62 -10.89 27.50
N GLY A 84 15.40 -11.85 27.01
CA GLY A 84 15.69 -13.13 27.67
C GLY A 84 14.68 -14.24 27.35
N ASP A 85 15.03 -15.49 27.69
CA ASP A 85 14.25 -16.68 27.34
C ASP A 85 12.90 -16.81 28.08
N GLY A 86 12.70 -16.04 29.16
CA GLY A 86 11.51 -16.10 30.02
C GLY A 86 10.26 -15.43 29.44
N ILE A 87 10.33 -14.82 28.26
CA ILE A 87 9.17 -14.18 27.62
C ILE A 87 8.16 -15.22 27.11
N PRO A 88 6.85 -14.92 27.14
CA PRO A 88 5.85 -15.82 26.57
C PRO A 88 6.00 -15.93 25.05
N ASN A 89 5.65 -17.09 24.49
CA ASN A 89 5.44 -17.22 23.04
C ASN A 89 4.26 -16.34 22.59
N ALA A 90 4.35 -15.81 21.37
CA ALA A 90 3.17 -15.21 20.74
C ALA A 90 2.13 -16.31 20.48
N THR A 91 0.85 -15.98 20.65
CA THR A 91 -0.27 -16.88 20.43
C THR A 91 -0.77 -16.86 18.99
N GLU A 92 -0.59 -15.74 18.30
CA GLU A 92 -1.05 -15.54 16.92
C GLU A 92 -0.06 -14.67 16.13
N ILE A 93 -0.02 -14.91 14.82
CA ILE A 93 0.75 -14.13 13.85
C ILE A 93 -0.11 -13.84 12.62
N VAL A 94 0.00 -12.63 12.08
CA VAL A 94 -0.55 -12.27 10.77
C VAL A 94 0.52 -11.57 9.95
N VAL A 95 0.90 -12.16 8.82
CA VAL A 95 1.88 -11.62 7.86
C VAL A 95 1.15 -11.07 6.64
N SER A 96 1.34 -9.79 6.32
CA SER A 96 0.79 -9.24 5.07
C SER A 96 1.62 -9.70 3.87
N LYS A 97 1.01 -10.43 2.92
CA LYS A 97 1.70 -10.98 1.73
C LYS A 97 1.37 -10.19 0.46
N TRP A 98 1.84 -8.95 0.37
CA TRP A 98 1.51 -8.01 -0.72
C TRP A 98 2.06 -8.45 -2.08
N SER A 99 3.32 -8.89 -2.13
CA SER A 99 3.98 -9.35 -3.36
C SER A 99 3.35 -10.62 -3.92
N GLN A 100 2.85 -11.49 -3.05
CA GLN A 100 2.22 -12.77 -3.42
C GLN A 100 0.77 -12.61 -3.86
N ASN A 101 0.12 -11.50 -3.54
CA ASN A 101 -1.26 -11.27 -3.93
C ASN A 101 -1.34 -10.88 -5.42
N PRO A 102 -2.02 -11.67 -6.28
CA PRO A 102 -2.02 -11.49 -7.73
C PRO A 102 -2.67 -10.18 -8.20
N TYR A 103 -3.47 -9.53 -7.34
CA TYR A 103 -4.19 -8.29 -7.64
C TYR A 103 -3.41 -7.01 -7.29
N VAL A 104 -2.37 -7.11 -6.47
CA VAL A 104 -1.59 -5.93 -6.00
C VAL A 104 -0.09 -6.06 -6.29
N ARG A 105 0.48 -7.28 -6.19
CA ARG A 105 1.86 -7.63 -6.59
C ARG A 105 2.97 -6.80 -5.95
N GLY A 106 2.68 -6.15 -4.83
CA GLY A 106 3.56 -5.19 -4.16
C GLY A 106 2.77 -4.26 -3.26
N SER A 107 3.47 -3.37 -2.55
CA SER A 107 2.85 -2.48 -1.56
C SER A 107 2.38 -1.17 -2.20
N TRP A 108 3.28 -0.43 -2.84
CA TRP A 108 2.97 0.82 -3.57
C TRP A 108 4.10 1.20 -4.54
N SER A 109 3.82 2.14 -5.44
CA SER A 109 4.77 2.64 -6.43
C SER A 109 5.87 3.48 -5.78
N ASP A 110 7.09 3.32 -6.29
CA ASP A 110 8.25 4.09 -5.88
C ASP A 110 9.16 4.26 -7.09
N PRO A 111 9.54 5.49 -7.45
CA PRO A 111 10.37 5.77 -8.60
C PRO A 111 11.76 5.16 -8.40
N VAL A 112 12.17 4.34 -9.37
CA VAL A 112 13.51 3.78 -9.40
C VAL A 112 14.49 4.76 -10.02
N VAL A 113 15.80 4.52 -9.83
CA VAL A 113 16.85 5.29 -10.49
C VAL A 113 16.59 5.35 -12.00
N GLY A 114 16.57 6.57 -12.54
CA GLY A 114 16.25 6.82 -13.96
C GLY A 114 14.78 7.13 -14.25
N THR A 115 13.89 7.15 -13.24
CA THR A 115 12.52 7.64 -13.41
C THR A 115 12.54 9.17 -13.55
N ASP A 116 12.03 9.68 -14.66
CA ASP A 116 11.87 11.12 -14.87
C ASP A 116 10.51 11.65 -14.36
N HIS A 117 10.38 12.97 -14.23
CA HIS A 117 9.13 13.61 -13.79
C HIS A 117 7.96 13.39 -14.76
N SER A 118 8.23 13.07 -16.03
CA SER A 118 7.20 12.80 -17.04
C SER A 118 6.60 11.39 -16.92
N ALA A 119 7.28 10.46 -16.23
CA ALA A 119 6.86 9.07 -16.13
C ALA A 119 5.43 8.93 -15.59
N HIS A 120 5.08 9.62 -14.50
CA HIS A 120 3.73 9.59 -13.94
C HIS A 120 2.68 10.20 -14.89
N ALA A 121 3.01 11.32 -15.54
CA ALA A 121 2.13 11.94 -16.53
C ALA A 121 1.90 11.05 -17.76
N ASN A 122 2.93 10.33 -18.19
CA ASN A 122 2.85 9.36 -19.28
C ASN A 122 1.93 8.19 -18.89
N MET A 123 2.01 7.69 -17.66
CA MET A 123 1.12 6.64 -17.16
C MET A 123 -0.33 7.12 -16.98
N ALA A 124 -0.54 8.38 -16.61
CA ALA A 124 -1.87 8.99 -16.46
C ALA A 124 -2.57 9.23 -17.81
N ARG A 125 -1.84 9.22 -18.93
CA ARG A 125 -2.35 9.63 -20.23
C ARG A 125 -3.41 8.65 -20.75
N PRO A 126 -4.61 9.14 -21.13
CA PRO A 126 -5.65 8.27 -21.66
C PRO A 126 -5.30 7.72 -23.04
N ILE A 127 -5.76 6.49 -23.32
CA ILE A 127 -5.66 5.83 -24.63
C ILE A 127 -7.08 5.65 -25.17
N LYS A 128 -7.47 6.51 -26.12
CA LYS A 128 -8.83 6.54 -26.69
C LYS A 128 -9.90 6.75 -25.61
N ASN A 129 -10.60 5.68 -25.22
CA ASN A 129 -11.65 5.66 -24.20
C ASN A 129 -11.23 4.93 -22.92
N LEU A 130 -9.94 4.60 -22.79
CA LEU A 130 -9.34 4.03 -21.59
C LEU A 130 -8.60 5.13 -20.82
N PHE A 131 -8.93 5.27 -19.54
CA PHE A 131 -8.39 6.27 -18.64
C PHE A 131 -7.72 5.55 -17.45
N PHE A 132 -6.65 6.13 -16.91
CA PHE A 132 -5.86 5.52 -15.85
C PHE A 132 -5.89 6.40 -14.60
N GLY A 133 -6.35 5.83 -13.49
CA GLY A 133 -6.34 6.44 -12.16
C GLY A 133 -5.72 5.48 -11.15
N GLY A 134 -5.20 6.01 -10.05
CA GLY A 134 -4.50 5.23 -9.03
C GLY A 134 -3.32 5.99 -8.42
N GLU A 135 -2.73 5.46 -7.36
CA GLU A 135 -1.62 6.14 -6.68
C GLU A 135 -0.44 6.34 -7.64
N ALA A 136 -0.12 5.33 -8.45
CA ALA A 136 1.07 5.32 -9.30
C ALA A 136 1.05 6.36 -10.43
N VAL A 137 -0.10 6.93 -10.77
CA VAL A 137 -0.22 7.88 -11.88
C VAL A 137 -0.17 9.34 -11.42
N HIS A 138 -0.19 9.61 -10.11
CA HIS A 138 -0.18 10.98 -9.60
C HIS A 138 1.26 11.48 -9.41
N GLY A 139 1.63 12.58 -10.08
CA GLY A 139 3.01 13.07 -10.07
C GLY A 139 3.55 13.50 -8.69
N GLU A 140 2.71 14.10 -7.85
CA GLU A 140 3.14 14.59 -6.52
C GLU A 140 2.87 13.62 -5.36
N TRP A 141 1.82 12.81 -5.45
CA TRP A 141 1.29 11.99 -4.35
C TRP A 141 1.31 10.50 -4.65
N TYR A 142 2.18 10.04 -5.56
CA TYR A 142 2.42 8.61 -5.75
C TYR A 142 2.88 7.97 -4.44
N GLY A 143 2.55 6.70 -4.25
CA GLY A 143 2.77 5.95 -3.02
C GLY A 143 1.70 6.20 -1.94
N PHE A 144 0.83 7.19 -2.12
CA PHE A 144 -0.15 7.60 -1.10
C PHE A 144 -1.61 7.44 -1.54
N MET A 145 -2.48 7.25 -0.55
CA MET A 145 -3.92 7.12 -0.74
C MET A 145 -4.56 8.37 -1.38
N GLN A 146 -4.12 9.58 -0.99
CA GLN A 146 -4.63 10.81 -1.57
C GLN A 146 -4.28 10.95 -3.06
N GLY A 147 -3.14 10.43 -3.51
CA GLY A 147 -2.78 10.39 -4.93
C GLY A 147 -3.74 9.52 -5.74
N ALA A 148 -4.13 8.37 -5.20
CA ALA A 148 -5.17 7.53 -5.80
C ALA A 148 -6.52 8.26 -5.88
N TYR A 149 -6.92 8.95 -4.80
CA TYR A 149 -8.17 9.70 -4.77
C TYR A 149 -8.18 10.86 -5.78
N TYR A 150 -7.14 11.69 -5.80
CA TYR A 150 -7.08 12.86 -6.69
C TYR A 150 -7.01 12.47 -8.16
N SER A 151 -6.14 11.51 -8.52
CA SER A 151 -6.05 11.04 -9.90
C SER A 151 -7.38 10.45 -10.37
N ALA A 152 -8.05 9.63 -9.56
CA ALA A 152 -9.35 9.07 -9.91
C ALA A 152 -10.42 10.17 -10.11
N ARG A 153 -10.44 11.19 -9.25
CA ARG A 153 -11.36 12.32 -9.35
C ARG A 153 -11.12 13.14 -10.63
N GLU A 154 -9.87 13.38 -10.99
CA GLU A 154 -9.50 14.09 -12.22
C GLU A 154 -9.96 13.34 -13.47
N GLN A 155 -9.66 12.03 -13.55
CA GLN A 155 -10.10 11.20 -14.68
C GLN A 155 -11.63 11.12 -14.77
N ALA A 156 -12.33 10.99 -13.63
CA ALA A 156 -13.79 10.98 -13.61
C ALA A 156 -14.39 12.29 -14.14
N ASN A 157 -13.81 13.44 -13.76
CA ASN A 157 -14.22 14.74 -14.27
C ASN A 157 -13.97 14.89 -15.78
N GLU A 158 -12.82 14.41 -16.26
CA GLU A 158 -12.50 14.41 -17.70
C GLU A 158 -13.52 13.57 -18.48
N ILE A 159 -13.78 12.33 -18.04
CA ILE A 159 -14.76 11.42 -18.65
C ILE A 159 -16.16 12.07 -18.67
N ALA A 160 -16.59 12.64 -17.54
CA ALA A 160 -17.88 13.32 -17.45
C ALA A 160 -17.98 14.49 -18.44
N SER A 161 -16.90 15.26 -18.61
CA SER A 161 -16.83 16.36 -19.56
C SER A 161 -16.97 15.86 -21.02
N LEU A 162 -16.29 14.77 -21.37
CA LEU A 162 -16.30 14.18 -22.71
C LEU A 162 -17.68 13.61 -23.06
N ILE A 163 -18.33 12.94 -22.11
CA ILE A 163 -19.70 12.43 -22.28
C ILE A 163 -20.68 13.59 -22.50
N ARG A 164 -20.58 14.67 -21.71
CA ARG A 164 -21.42 15.87 -21.87
C ARG A 164 -21.21 16.53 -23.24
N ARG A 165 -19.95 16.65 -23.70
CA ARG A 165 -19.61 17.21 -25.02
C ARG A 165 -20.20 16.35 -26.15
N LYS A 166 -20.04 15.01 -26.09
CA LYS A 166 -20.63 14.10 -27.07
C LYS A 166 -22.17 14.20 -27.14
N LYS A 167 -22.84 14.28 -25.98
CA LYS A 167 -24.31 14.49 -25.94
C LYS A 167 -24.72 15.80 -26.63
N ARG A 168 -24.04 16.91 -26.32
CA ARG A 168 -24.30 18.22 -26.96
C ARG A 168 -24.06 18.20 -28.47
N ALA A 169 -22.96 17.59 -28.91
CA ALA A 169 -22.65 17.47 -30.34
C ALA A 169 -23.73 16.65 -31.09
N ARG A 170 -24.18 15.53 -30.49
CA ARG A 170 -25.25 14.70 -31.06
C ARG A 170 -26.59 15.46 -31.14
N GLN A 171 -26.96 16.20 -30.10
CA GLN A 171 -28.17 17.03 -30.11
C GLN A 171 -28.12 18.12 -31.19
N ARG A 172 -26.98 18.79 -31.35
CA ARG A 172 -26.78 19.78 -32.42
C ARG A 172 -26.90 19.16 -33.81
N LEU A 173 -26.34 17.95 -34.01
CA LEU A 173 -26.46 17.24 -35.27
C LEU A 173 -27.92 16.88 -35.58
N VAL A 174 -28.66 16.35 -34.59
CA VAL A 174 -30.10 16.02 -34.75
C VAL A 174 -30.91 17.28 -35.11
N LEU A 175 -30.72 18.38 -34.38
CA LEU A 175 -31.41 19.65 -34.65
C LEU A 175 -31.13 20.18 -36.07
N ARG A 176 -29.89 20.04 -36.55
CA ARG A 176 -29.48 20.48 -37.89
C ARG A 176 -30.05 19.59 -39.00
N VAL A 177 -30.20 18.29 -38.76
CA VAL A 177 -30.85 17.37 -39.71
C VAL A 177 -32.36 17.65 -39.76
N THR A 178 -33.00 17.85 -38.61
CA THR A 178 -34.45 18.15 -38.58
C THR A 178 -34.79 19.51 -39.17
N SER A 179 -33.91 20.52 -39.08
CA SER A 179 -34.15 21.84 -39.69
C SER A 179 -33.99 21.87 -41.21
N VAL A 180 -33.31 20.88 -41.79
CA VAL A 180 -33.14 20.75 -43.26
C VAL A 180 -34.29 19.97 -43.91
N CYS A 181 -35.05 19.19 -43.14
CA CYS A 181 -36.14 18.35 -43.63
C CYS A 181 -37.55 18.96 -43.49
N VAL A 182 -37.69 20.25 -43.16
CA VAL A 182 -38.99 20.94 -43.20
C VAL A 182 -39.16 21.56 -44.59
N PRO A 183 -40.10 21.07 -45.43
CA PRO A 183 -40.41 21.72 -46.70
C PRO A 183 -41.08 23.07 -46.42
N GLN A 184 -40.74 24.08 -47.22
CA GLN A 184 -41.50 25.34 -47.27
C GLN A 184 -42.91 25.11 -47.84
#